data_AF-A0A2S9QML1-F1
#
_entry.id   AF-A0A2S9QML1-F1
#
_cell.length_a   1.000
_cell.length_b   1.000
_cell.length_c   1.000
_cell.angle_alpha   90.00
_cell.angle_beta   90.00
_cell.angle_gamma   90.00
#
_symmetry.space_group_name_H-M   'P 1'
#
loop_
_entity.id
_entity.type
_entity.pdbx_description
1 polymer ?
#
loop_
_entity_poly.entity_id
_entity_poly.type
_entity_poly.pdbx_seq_one_letter_code
_entity_poly.pdbx_strand_id
1 'polypeptide(L)'
;MSIFGRFRRDTGLDAPRGGRTPKAGETGGGLRAGGNERFGRWSEGIARGMGTPWFLILLSVFCVVWLVWNTVSPEPLRFDSAALGFTALTLILSLQASYAAPLILLAQNRQDDRDRVQIEQDRQRAERNLADTEFLAREVVALRLAIKELPDRDVLRQELRSLLAEFAEEQRESELAAAEAAAHADGSADATGAAASPGAAAAQGAAPEVDETRSAPAGPGADPSAEPGADPADRA
;
A
#
# COMPACT_ATOMS: atom_id res chain seq x y z
N MET A 1 27.62 0.87 -51.30
CA MET A 1 28.47 0.50 -50.16
C MET A 1 27.79 1.02 -48.90
N SER A 2 26.81 0.27 -48.39
CA SER A 2 26.00 0.66 -47.23
C SER A 2 26.48 -0.13 -46.01
N ILE A 3 27.18 0.58 -45.13
CA ILE A 3 27.63 0.08 -43.83
C ILE A 3 26.79 0.79 -42.78
N PHE A 4 25.77 0.13 -42.26
CA PHE A 4 25.23 0.43 -40.94
C PHE A 4 24.74 -0.88 -40.32
N GLY A 5 25.59 -1.45 -39.49
CA GLY A 5 25.26 -2.57 -38.62
C GLY A 5 24.25 -2.14 -37.56
N ARG A 6 23.08 -2.76 -37.57
CA ARG A 6 22.03 -2.58 -36.57
C ARG A 6 22.39 -3.43 -35.35
N PHE A 7 22.98 -2.81 -34.32
CA PHE A 7 23.05 -3.41 -32.99
C PHE A 7 21.63 -3.52 -32.41
N ARG A 8 21.08 -4.73 -32.44
CA ARG A 8 19.90 -5.10 -31.65
C ARG A 8 20.40 -5.44 -30.26
N ARG A 9 19.99 -4.69 -29.24
CA ARG A 9 20.19 -5.07 -27.84
C ARG A 9 19.16 -6.14 -27.50
N ASP A 10 19.63 -7.32 -27.14
CA ASP A 10 18.81 -8.36 -26.50
C ASP A 10 18.61 -7.98 -25.03
N THR A 11 17.51 -7.27 -24.73
CA THR A 11 17.00 -7.12 -23.36
C THR A 11 15.82 -8.05 -23.19
N GLY A 12 16.07 -9.26 -22.71
CA GLY A 12 15.00 -10.23 -22.51
C GLY A 12 15.45 -11.55 -21.90
N LEU A 13 16.38 -11.54 -20.95
CA LEU A 13 16.75 -12.76 -20.20
C LEU A 13 17.14 -12.42 -18.77
N ASP A 14 16.16 -12.10 -17.93
CA ASP A 14 16.16 -12.59 -16.55
C ASP A 14 14.74 -12.47 -15.96
N ALA A 15 13.97 -13.54 -16.09
CA ALA A 15 12.77 -13.74 -15.31
C ALA A 15 12.98 -15.08 -14.60
N PRO A 16 13.01 -15.14 -13.25
CA PRO A 16 13.10 -16.40 -12.56
C PRO A 16 11.88 -17.23 -12.92
N ARG A 17 12.08 -18.25 -13.77
CA ARG A 17 11.11 -19.31 -14.03
C ARG A 17 10.97 -20.14 -12.75
N GLY A 18 10.12 -19.67 -11.85
CA GLY A 18 9.50 -20.51 -10.82
C GLY A 18 8.58 -21.51 -11.51
N GLY A 19 9.12 -22.68 -11.86
CA GLY A 19 8.38 -23.81 -12.38
C GLY A 19 7.37 -24.32 -11.36
N ARG A 20 6.17 -23.74 -11.34
CA ARG A 20 4.99 -24.35 -10.73
C ARG A 20 4.34 -25.24 -11.77
N THR A 21 4.64 -26.53 -11.72
CA THR A 21 3.68 -27.54 -12.18
C THR A 21 2.61 -27.63 -11.09
N PRO A 22 1.35 -27.22 -11.33
CA PRO A 22 0.28 -27.70 -10.48
C PRO A 22 0.12 -29.18 -10.84
N LYS A 23 0.72 -30.06 -10.02
CA LYS A 23 0.36 -31.47 -10.03
C LYS A 23 -1.12 -31.50 -9.67
N ALA A 24 -1.95 -31.82 -10.65
CA ALA A 24 -3.34 -32.21 -10.48
C ALA A 24 -3.36 -33.43 -9.56
N GLY A 25 -3.29 -33.18 -8.26
CA GLY A 25 -3.51 -34.14 -7.20
C GLY A 25 -4.97 -34.05 -6.81
N GLU A 26 -5.69 -35.10 -7.15
CA GLU A 26 -6.88 -35.55 -6.42
C GLU A 26 -8.10 -34.62 -6.49
N THR A 27 -8.76 -34.70 -7.64
CA THR A 27 -10.21 -34.84 -7.72
C THR A 27 -10.70 -35.91 -6.72
N GLY A 28 -10.90 -35.48 -5.48
CA GLY A 28 -11.33 -36.33 -4.37
C GLY A 28 -12.04 -35.54 -3.27
N GLY A 29 -12.84 -34.52 -3.63
CA GLY A 29 -13.52 -33.67 -2.64
C GLY A 29 -14.90 -33.14 -3.05
N GLY A 30 -15.38 -33.45 -4.25
CA GLY A 30 -16.63 -32.90 -4.79
C GLY A 30 -17.92 -33.44 -4.17
N LEU A 31 -17.87 -34.42 -3.27
CA LEU A 31 -19.07 -35.04 -2.68
C LEU A 31 -19.41 -34.57 -1.26
N ARG A 32 -18.68 -33.59 -0.69
CA ARG A 32 -18.94 -33.08 0.68
C ARG A 32 -19.29 -31.60 0.79
N ALA A 33 -19.31 -30.84 -0.31
CA ALA A 33 -19.73 -29.44 -0.28
C ALA A 33 -21.26 -29.30 -0.16
N GLY A 34 -22.04 -30.01 -1.00
CA GLY A 34 -23.49 -29.80 -1.10
C GLY A 34 -24.32 -30.06 0.18
N GLY A 35 -23.79 -30.80 1.16
CA GLY A 35 -24.39 -30.95 2.50
C GLY A 35 -24.08 -29.78 3.44
N ASN A 36 -22.90 -29.18 3.31
CA ASN A 36 -22.39 -28.13 4.19
C ASN A 36 -22.93 -26.74 3.86
N GLU A 37 -23.29 -26.43 2.61
CA GLU A 37 -23.91 -25.13 2.29
C GLU A 37 -25.30 -24.95 2.93
N ARG A 38 -26.10 -26.03 3.02
CA ARG A 38 -27.46 -25.97 3.60
C ARG A 38 -27.43 -25.83 5.13
N PHE A 39 -26.61 -26.65 5.79
CA PHE A 39 -26.34 -26.50 7.23
C PHE A 39 -25.58 -25.21 7.53
N GLY A 40 -24.72 -24.74 6.63
CA GLY A 40 -23.99 -23.48 6.74
C GLY A 40 -24.91 -22.26 6.76
N ARG A 41 -25.88 -22.20 5.84
CA ARG A 41 -26.89 -21.12 5.82
C ARG A 41 -27.89 -21.20 6.96
N TRP A 42 -28.28 -22.41 7.38
CA TRP A 42 -29.17 -22.60 8.53
C TRP A 42 -28.48 -22.23 9.85
N SER A 43 -27.21 -22.61 10.01
CA SER A 43 -26.38 -22.19 11.14
C SER A 43 -26.06 -20.70 11.12
N GLU A 44 -25.97 -20.04 9.96
CA GLU A 44 -25.82 -18.57 9.88
C GLU A 44 -27.09 -17.81 10.32
N GLY A 45 -28.27 -18.40 10.12
CA GLY A 45 -29.54 -17.90 10.69
C GLY A 45 -29.62 -18.09 12.20
N ILE A 46 -29.22 -19.27 12.69
CA ILE A 46 -29.21 -19.59 14.13
C ILE A 46 -28.11 -18.84 14.88
N ALA A 47 -26.93 -18.65 14.29
CA ALA A 47 -25.81 -17.92 14.89
C ALA A 47 -26.16 -16.44 15.09
N ARG A 48 -26.84 -15.82 14.12
CA ARG A 48 -27.40 -14.47 14.29
C ARG A 48 -28.52 -14.44 15.34
N GLY A 49 -29.26 -15.53 15.50
CA GLY A 49 -30.31 -15.67 16.51
C GLY A 49 -29.79 -15.85 17.96
N MET A 50 -28.75 -16.67 18.17
CA MET A 50 -28.23 -17.01 19.51
C MET A 50 -27.55 -15.85 20.23
N GLY A 51 -26.95 -14.91 19.50
CA GLY A 51 -26.32 -13.71 20.08
C GLY A 51 -27.28 -12.53 20.29
N THR A 52 -28.52 -12.62 19.81
CA THR A 52 -29.49 -11.51 19.83
C THR A 52 -30.51 -11.73 20.96
N PRO A 53 -30.88 -10.69 21.73
CA PRO A 53 -31.88 -10.81 22.81
C PRO A 53 -33.25 -11.32 22.35
N TRP A 54 -33.50 -11.32 21.04
CA TRP A 54 -34.71 -11.84 20.42
C TRP A 54 -34.99 -13.32 20.71
N PHE A 55 -33.95 -14.15 20.82
CA PHE A 55 -34.14 -15.57 21.17
C PHE A 55 -34.77 -15.75 22.55
N LEU A 56 -34.27 -14.98 23.53
CA LEU A 56 -34.81 -15.00 24.89
C LEU A 56 -36.26 -14.52 24.92
N ILE A 57 -36.59 -13.46 24.18
CA ILE A 57 -37.96 -12.94 24.08
C ILE A 57 -38.90 -14.01 23.51
N LEU A 58 -38.54 -14.67 22.41
CA LEU A 58 -39.37 -15.70 21.79
C LEU A 58 -39.58 -16.91 22.71
N LEU A 59 -38.52 -17.33 23.42
CA LEU A 59 -38.59 -18.41 24.42
C LEU A 59 -39.49 -18.02 25.60
N SER A 60 -39.37 -16.79 26.11
CA SER A 60 -40.24 -16.28 27.17
C SER A 60 -41.70 -16.22 26.74
N VAL A 61 -41.99 -15.72 25.53
CA VAL A 61 -43.35 -15.70 24.97
C VAL A 61 -43.90 -17.12 24.86
N PHE A 62 -43.12 -18.08 24.38
CA PHE A 62 -43.53 -19.49 24.32
C PHE A 62 -43.90 -20.04 25.71
N CYS A 63 -43.05 -19.81 26.72
CA CYS A 63 -43.34 -20.23 28.10
C CYS A 63 -44.64 -19.59 28.63
N VAL A 64 -44.84 -18.30 28.39
CA VAL A 64 -46.04 -17.56 28.82
C VAL A 64 -47.29 -18.11 28.15
N VAL A 65 -47.27 -18.31 26.82
CA VAL A 65 -48.40 -18.87 26.07
C VAL A 65 -48.74 -20.27 26.55
N TRP A 66 -47.73 -21.11 26.80
CA TRP A 66 -47.92 -22.46 27.34
C TRP A 66 -48.57 -22.45 28.72
N LEU A 67 -48.10 -21.58 29.61
CA LEU A 67 -48.65 -21.40 30.96
C LEU A 67 -50.11 -20.96 30.89
N VAL A 68 -50.40 -19.93 30.10
CA VAL A 68 -51.75 -19.38 29.94
C VAL A 68 -52.69 -20.43 29.37
N TRP A 69 -52.27 -21.14 28.31
CA TRP A 69 -53.06 -22.20 27.69
C TRP A 69 -53.42 -23.32 28.68
N ASN A 70 -52.44 -23.84 29.41
CA ASN A 70 -52.67 -24.93 30.38
C ASN A 70 -53.38 -24.48 31.67
N THR A 71 -53.37 -23.17 31.97
CA THR A 71 -54.08 -22.61 33.13
C THR A 71 -55.54 -22.31 32.81
N VAL A 72 -55.85 -21.83 31.61
CA VAL A 72 -57.21 -21.42 31.20
C VAL A 72 -58.01 -22.59 30.58
N SER A 73 -57.34 -23.66 30.13
CA SER A 73 -58.00 -24.82 29.53
C SER A 73 -58.81 -25.66 30.55
N PRO A 74 -60.03 -26.14 30.20
CA PRO A 74 -60.84 -27.02 31.06
C PRO A 74 -60.13 -28.33 31.41
N GLU A 75 -60.36 -28.87 32.62
CA GLU A 75 -59.76 -30.09 33.19
C GLU A 75 -59.53 -31.27 32.21
N PRO A 76 -60.46 -31.66 31.31
CA PRO A 76 -60.24 -32.76 30.37
C PRO A 76 -59.26 -32.47 29.21
N LEU A 77 -58.86 -31.22 28.98
CA LEU A 77 -57.96 -30.79 27.89
C LEU A 77 -56.62 -30.24 28.41
N ARG A 78 -56.33 -30.40 29.71
CA ARG A 78 -55.09 -29.94 30.33
C ARG A 78 -54.00 -30.99 30.12
N PHE A 79 -53.11 -30.76 29.17
CA PHE A 79 -51.96 -31.62 28.91
C PHE A 79 -50.87 -31.49 29.98
N ASP A 80 -50.75 -30.30 30.61
CA ASP A 80 -49.73 -30.00 31.62
C ASP A 80 -50.36 -29.24 32.80
N SER A 81 -50.75 -29.96 33.85
CA SER A 81 -51.50 -29.38 34.98
C SER A 81 -50.61 -28.54 35.90
N ALA A 82 -51.10 -27.35 36.28
CA ALA A 82 -50.42 -26.46 37.23
C ALA A 82 -50.17 -27.10 38.62
N ALA A 83 -50.99 -28.08 39.02
CA ALA A 83 -50.86 -28.82 40.27
C ALA A 83 -49.58 -29.68 40.35
N LEU A 84 -49.03 -30.08 39.20
CA LEU A 84 -47.79 -30.86 39.07
C LEU A 84 -46.60 -29.98 38.67
N GLY A 85 -46.75 -28.65 38.74
CA GLY A 85 -45.67 -27.69 38.48
C GLY A 85 -45.21 -27.65 37.01
N PHE A 86 -46.09 -27.91 36.05
CA PHE A 86 -45.76 -27.94 34.62
C PHE A 86 -44.63 -28.95 34.28
N THR A 87 -44.85 -30.21 34.65
CA THR A 87 -43.86 -31.28 34.48
C THR A 87 -43.49 -31.46 33.00
N ALA A 88 -44.44 -31.34 32.06
CA ALA A 88 -44.15 -31.51 30.65
C ALA A 88 -43.25 -30.40 30.10
N LEU A 89 -43.55 -29.14 30.45
CA LEU A 89 -42.68 -27.99 30.13
C LEU A 89 -41.25 -28.23 30.65
N THR A 90 -41.12 -28.67 31.90
CA THR A 90 -39.83 -28.89 32.55
C THR A 90 -39.02 -30.01 31.89
N LEU A 91 -39.68 -31.10 31.50
CA LEU A 91 -39.05 -32.18 30.75
C LEU A 91 -38.54 -31.71 29.38
N ILE A 92 -39.35 -30.91 28.67
CA ILE A 92 -38.97 -30.35 27.36
C ILE A 92 -37.80 -29.37 27.51
N LEU A 93 -37.80 -28.49 28.51
CA LEU A 93 -36.70 -27.56 28.76
C LEU A 93 -35.41 -28.27 29.17
N SER A 94 -35.50 -29.36 29.94
CA SER A 94 -34.34 -30.18 30.31
C SER A 94 -33.75 -30.89 29.07
N LEU A 95 -34.62 -31.40 28.18
CA LEU A 95 -34.19 -31.97 26.91
C LEU A 95 -33.57 -30.91 25.98
N GLN A 96 -34.12 -29.69 25.96
CA GLN A 96 -33.62 -28.55 25.18
C GLN A 96 -32.16 -28.25 25.52
N ALA A 97 -31.85 -28.18 26.82
CA ALA A 97 -30.48 -27.98 27.30
C ALA A 97 -29.55 -29.14 26.91
N SER A 98 -30.02 -30.39 26.98
CA SER A 98 -29.22 -31.57 26.68
C SER A 98 -28.81 -31.69 25.21
N TYR A 99 -29.69 -31.35 24.26
CA TYR A 99 -29.34 -31.40 22.82
C TYR A 99 -28.54 -30.19 22.34
N ALA A 100 -28.52 -29.09 23.11
CA ALA A 100 -27.72 -27.92 22.78
C ALA A 100 -26.21 -28.24 22.79
N ALA A 101 -25.74 -29.02 23.77
CA ALA A 101 -24.33 -29.39 23.92
C ALA A 101 -23.70 -30.02 22.65
N PRO A 102 -24.27 -31.07 22.04
CA PRO A 102 -23.69 -31.67 20.83
C PRO A 102 -23.75 -30.75 19.60
N LEU A 103 -24.75 -29.87 19.48
CA LEU A 103 -24.80 -28.89 18.39
C LEU A 103 -23.75 -27.78 18.57
N ILE A 104 -23.52 -27.35 19.82
CA ILE A 104 -22.46 -26.40 20.15
C ILE A 104 -21.10 -26.99 19.78
N LEU A 105 -20.85 -28.27 20.07
CA LEU A 105 -19.60 -28.95 19.69
C LEU A 105 -19.38 -28.97 18.17
N LEU A 106 -20.44 -29.22 17.38
CA LEU A 106 -20.35 -29.17 15.92
C LEU A 106 -20.10 -27.74 15.39
N ALA A 107 -20.71 -26.74 16.04
CA ALA A 107 -20.47 -25.34 15.69
C ALA A 107 -19.05 -24.90 16.04
N GLN A 108 -18.51 -25.36 17.18
CA GLN A 108 -17.15 -25.10 17.64
C GLN A 108 -16.12 -25.73 16.70
N ASN A 109 -16.27 -27.00 16.32
CA ASN A 109 -15.35 -27.64 15.38
C ASN A 109 -15.21 -26.84 14.06
N ARG A 110 -16.32 -26.27 13.55
CA ARG A 110 -16.29 -25.42 12.35
C ARG A 110 -15.67 -24.04 12.61
N GLN A 111 -15.82 -23.51 13.83
CA GLN A 111 -15.17 -22.28 14.23
C GLN A 111 -13.66 -22.48 14.30
N ASP A 112 -13.22 -23.55 14.97
CA ASP A 112 -11.81 -23.92 15.10
C ASP A 112 -11.16 -24.19 13.73
N ASP A 113 -11.88 -24.82 12.81
CA ASP A 113 -11.41 -25.03 11.43
C ASP A 113 -11.18 -23.69 10.69
N ARG A 114 -12.08 -22.71 10.86
CA ARG A 114 -11.92 -21.36 10.28
C ARG A 114 -10.78 -20.61 10.93
N ASP A 115 -10.70 -20.65 12.26
CA ASP A 115 -9.67 -19.98 13.05
C ASP A 115 -8.28 -20.55 12.69
N ARG A 116 -8.17 -21.87 12.47
CA ARG A 116 -6.95 -22.52 11.99
C ARG A 116 -6.52 -22.02 10.62
N VAL A 117 -7.46 -21.90 9.66
CA VAL A 117 -7.15 -21.37 8.32
C VAL A 117 -6.73 -19.91 8.40
N GLN A 118 -7.38 -19.11 9.24
CA GLN A 118 -7.03 -17.71 9.44
C GLN A 118 -5.64 -17.55 10.05
N ILE A 119 -5.27 -18.36 11.05
CA ILE A 119 -3.93 -18.37 11.65
C ILE A 119 -2.85 -18.73 10.62
N GLU A 120 -3.10 -19.75 9.79
CA GLU A 120 -2.15 -20.15 8.74
C GLU A 120 -1.95 -19.04 7.70
N GLN A 121 -3.03 -18.36 7.30
CA GLN A 121 -2.94 -17.22 6.38
C GLN A 121 -2.19 -16.04 6.99
N ASP A 122 -2.45 -15.72 8.25
CA ASP A 122 -1.74 -14.64 8.95
C ASP A 122 -0.26 -14.96 9.10
N ARG A 123 0.09 -16.20 9.39
CA ARG A 123 1.49 -16.66 9.42
C ARG A 123 2.16 -16.46 8.05
N GLN A 124 1.52 -16.88 6.96
CA GLN A 124 2.06 -16.70 5.61
C GLN A 124 2.17 -15.21 5.22
N ARG A 125 1.23 -14.37 5.65
CA ARG A 125 1.30 -12.91 5.46
C ARG A 125 2.48 -12.31 6.24
N ALA A 126 2.69 -12.73 7.49
CA ALA A 126 3.80 -12.27 8.30
C ALA A 126 5.16 -12.66 7.68
N GLU A 127 5.29 -13.91 7.19
CA GLU A 127 6.50 -14.36 6.48
C GLU A 127 6.77 -13.53 5.21
N ARG A 128 5.73 -13.19 4.42
CA ARG A 128 5.86 -12.32 3.25
C ARG A 128 6.24 -10.88 3.63
N ASN A 129 5.59 -10.31 4.63
CA ASN A 129 5.89 -8.96 5.11
C ASN A 129 7.34 -8.84 5.61
N LEU A 130 7.85 -9.88 6.29
CA LEU A 130 9.24 -9.94 6.72
C LEU A 130 10.17 -9.96 5.51
N ALA A 131 9.90 -10.82 4.53
CA ALA A 131 10.69 -10.90 3.29
C ALA A 131 10.69 -9.58 2.51
N ASP A 132 9.53 -8.91 2.38
CA ASP A 132 9.41 -7.63 1.70
C ASP A 132 10.19 -6.53 2.44
N THR A 133 10.16 -6.54 3.78
CA THR A 133 10.92 -5.60 4.60
C THR A 133 12.43 -5.83 4.47
N GLU A 134 12.87 -7.09 4.48
CA GLU A 134 14.28 -7.42 4.23
C GLU A 134 14.73 -7.02 2.83
N PHE A 135 13.88 -7.21 1.82
CA PHE A 135 14.15 -6.79 0.46
C PHE A 135 14.32 -5.27 0.40
N LEU A 136 13.34 -4.51 0.91
CA LEU A 136 13.42 -3.05 0.97
C LEU A 136 14.65 -2.56 1.74
N ALA A 137 15.02 -3.21 2.84
CA ALA A 137 16.23 -2.86 3.59
C ALA A 137 17.49 -3.03 2.75
N ARG A 138 17.61 -4.12 1.98
CA ARG A 138 18.75 -4.35 1.07
C ARG A 138 18.77 -3.34 -0.09
N GLU A 139 17.61 -3.07 -0.69
CA GLU A 139 17.48 -2.09 -1.77
C GLU A 139 17.85 -0.67 -1.29
N VAL A 140 17.42 -0.27 -0.10
CA VAL A 140 17.77 1.03 0.50
C VAL A 140 19.27 1.14 0.75
N VAL A 141 19.92 0.06 1.21
CA VAL A 141 21.38 0.04 1.40
C VAL A 141 22.11 0.14 0.06
N ALA A 142 21.66 -0.58 -0.96
CA ALA A 142 22.20 -0.51 -2.32
C ALA A 142 22.06 0.91 -2.91
N LEU A 143 20.88 1.51 -2.77
CA LEU A 143 20.60 2.88 -3.20
C LEU A 143 21.50 3.89 -2.47
N ARG A 144 21.68 3.74 -1.15
CA ARG A 144 22.57 4.61 -0.36
C ARG A 144 24.02 4.53 -0.83
N LEU A 145 24.50 3.33 -1.17
CA LEU A 145 25.85 3.15 -1.69
C LEU A 145 26.00 3.81 -3.08
N ALA A 146 25.01 3.65 -3.95
CA ALA A 146 24.98 4.29 -5.27
C ALA A 146 24.98 5.82 -5.17
N ILE A 147 24.24 6.39 -4.22
CA ILE A 147 24.23 7.84 -3.97
C ILE A 147 25.59 8.33 -3.45
N LYS A 148 26.28 7.51 -2.63
CA LYS A 148 27.60 7.87 -2.08
C LYS A 148 28.70 7.93 -3.15
N GLU A 149 28.57 7.18 -4.24
CA GLU A 149 29.52 7.19 -5.37
C GLU A 149 29.33 8.42 -6.29
N LEU A 150 28.26 9.19 -6.12
CA LEU A 150 28.06 10.40 -6.92
C LEU A 150 29.08 11.48 -6.53
N PRO A 151 29.73 12.15 -7.51
CA PRO A 151 30.63 13.26 -7.21
C PRO A 151 29.90 14.39 -6.48
N ASP A 152 30.58 15.01 -5.52
CA ASP A 152 30.04 16.17 -4.82
C ASP A 152 29.70 17.29 -5.81
N ARG A 153 28.61 18.01 -5.50
CA ARG A 153 28.08 19.08 -6.36
C ARG A 153 29.12 20.17 -6.64
N ASP A 154 30.05 20.40 -5.73
CA ASP A 154 31.09 21.41 -5.90
C ASP A 154 32.21 20.93 -6.84
N VAL A 155 32.51 19.62 -6.85
CA VAL A 155 33.40 19.02 -7.87
C VAL A 155 32.76 19.12 -9.24
N LEU A 156 31.48 18.74 -9.37
CA LEU A 156 30.74 18.85 -10.63
C LEU A 156 30.73 20.30 -11.16
N ARG A 157 30.61 21.27 -10.25
CA ARG A 157 30.68 22.69 -10.58
C ARG A 157 32.10 23.12 -10.98
N GLN A 158 33.13 22.62 -10.33
CA GLN A 158 34.51 22.92 -10.68
C GLN A 158 34.87 22.37 -12.06
N GLU A 159 34.48 21.12 -12.37
CA GLU A 159 34.66 20.53 -13.70
C GLU A 159 33.88 21.30 -14.77
N LEU A 160 32.63 21.69 -14.49
CA LEU A 160 31.88 22.54 -15.42
C LEU A 160 32.57 23.90 -15.64
N ARG A 161 33.14 24.51 -14.60
CA ARG A 161 33.87 25.77 -14.74
C ARG A 161 35.21 25.60 -15.46
N SER A 162 35.95 24.52 -15.21
CA SER A 162 37.23 24.27 -15.87
C SER A 162 37.01 24.06 -17.36
N LEU A 163 36.03 23.23 -17.75
CA LEU A 163 35.65 23.01 -19.14
C LEU A 163 35.20 24.31 -19.83
N LEU A 164 34.37 25.12 -19.14
CA LEU A 164 33.97 26.42 -19.69
C LEU A 164 35.14 27.40 -19.85
N ALA A 165 36.12 27.37 -18.94
CA ALA A 165 37.31 28.20 -19.04
C ALA A 165 38.23 27.76 -20.19
N GLU A 166 38.40 26.45 -20.37
CA GLU A 166 39.17 25.87 -21.48
C GLU A 166 38.59 26.27 -22.84
N PHE A 167 37.27 26.15 -23.03
CA PHE A 167 36.62 26.63 -24.26
C PHE A 167 36.74 28.14 -24.48
N ALA A 168 36.77 28.94 -23.42
CA ALA A 168 36.93 30.39 -23.53
C ALA A 168 38.35 30.80 -23.94
N GLU A 169 39.37 30.07 -23.48
CA GLU A 169 40.77 30.24 -23.91
C GLU A 169 40.93 29.89 -25.40
N GLU A 170 40.40 28.75 -25.85
CA GLU A 170 40.45 28.35 -27.26
C GLU A 170 39.81 29.40 -28.19
N GLN A 171 38.68 29.99 -27.78
CA GLN A 171 38.05 31.08 -28.53
C GLN A 171 38.96 32.31 -28.63
N ARG A 172 39.60 32.73 -27.53
CA ARG A 172 40.53 33.87 -27.56
C ARG A 172 41.75 33.58 -28.43
N GLU A 173 42.35 32.40 -28.33
CA GLU A 173 43.48 32.05 -29.20
C GLU A 173 43.07 32.08 -30.67
N SER A 174 41.86 31.58 -31.00
CA SER A 174 41.33 31.66 -32.36
C SER A 174 41.09 33.09 -32.84
N GLU A 175 40.58 33.97 -31.97
CA GLU A 175 40.40 35.40 -32.26
C GLU A 175 41.74 36.12 -32.43
N LEU A 176 42.72 35.83 -31.58
CA LEU A 176 44.06 36.41 -31.66
C LEU A 176 44.78 35.95 -32.92
N ALA A 177 44.68 34.67 -33.28
CA ALA A 177 45.22 34.15 -34.54
C ALA A 177 44.52 34.78 -35.76
N ALA A 178 43.20 35.00 -35.69
CA ALA A 178 42.47 35.72 -36.73
C ALA A 178 42.89 37.19 -36.83
N ALA A 179 43.16 37.85 -35.69
CA ALA A 179 43.63 39.23 -35.64
C ALA A 179 45.09 39.38 -36.15
N GLU A 180 46.00 38.45 -35.82
CA GLU A 180 47.35 38.42 -36.38
C GLU A 180 47.33 38.17 -37.90
N ALA A 181 46.48 37.26 -38.37
CA ALA A 181 46.29 37.02 -39.79
C ALA A 181 45.76 38.28 -40.51
N ALA A 182 44.86 39.04 -39.88
CA ALA A 182 44.37 40.31 -40.40
C ALA A 182 45.46 41.40 -40.40
N ALA A 183 46.30 41.48 -39.36
CA ALA A 183 47.42 42.43 -39.29
C ALA A 183 48.54 42.12 -40.32
N HIS A 184 48.81 40.85 -40.59
CA HIS A 184 49.71 40.45 -41.68
C HIS A 184 49.14 40.74 -43.07
N ALA A 185 47.82 40.75 -43.23
CA ALA A 185 47.18 41.21 -44.47
C ALA A 185 47.33 42.74 -44.66
N ASP A 186 47.24 43.52 -43.58
CA ASP A 186 47.35 44.99 -43.61
C ASP A 186 48.78 45.49 -43.91
N GLY A 187 49.82 44.74 -43.55
CA GLY A 187 51.22 45.02 -43.91
C GLY A 187 51.55 44.88 -45.41
N SER A 188 50.65 44.31 -46.21
CA SER A 188 50.77 44.24 -47.68
C SER A 188 49.94 45.30 -48.41
N ALA A 189 49.23 46.16 -47.66
CA ALA A 189 48.28 47.14 -48.19
C ALA A 189 48.73 48.60 -48.04
N ASP A 190 50.01 48.89 -47.75
CA ASP A 190 50.58 50.25 -47.86
C ASP A 190 50.84 50.64 -49.33
N ALA A 191 49.77 50.57 -50.13
CA ALA A 191 49.56 51.27 -51.38
C ALA A 191 48.08 51.13 -51.75
N THR A 192 47.20 51.91 -51.12
CA THR A 192 46.20 52.77 -51.77
C THR A 192 45.15 53.28 -50.76
N GLY A 193 45.25 54.58 -50.44
CA GLY A 193 44.13 55.52 -50.58
C GLY A 193 42.91 55.42 -49.65
N ALA A 194 42.84 56.40 -48.74
CA ALA A 194 41.70 56.84 -47.95
C ALA A 194 40.32 56.88 -48.66
N ALA A 195 39.24 56.51 -47.94
CA ALA A 195 38.25 57.45 -47.36
C ALA A 195 36.95 56.76 -46.85
N ALA A 196 36.41 57.34 -45.77
CA ALA A 196 35.01 57.38 -45.30
C ALA A 196 34.54 56.44 -44.15
N SER A 197 34.16 57.07 -43.03
CA SER A 197 33.21 56.60 -41.99
C SER A 197 31.82 57.26 -42.20
N PRO A 198 30.76 57.06 -41.38
CA PRO A 198 30.59 56.19 -40.18
C PRO A 198 29.24 55.43 -40.09
N GLY A 199 29.07 54.56 -39.07
CA GLY A 199 27.78 53.93 -38.75
C GLY A 199 27.72 53.20 -37.40
N ALA A 200 26.99 53.82 -36.46
CA ALA A 200 26.72 53.50 -35.05
C ALA A 200 26.33 52.06 -34.64
N ALA A 201 26.57 51.78 -33.33
CA ALA A 201 25.77 51.00 -32.35
C ALA A 201 26.64 49.96 -31.60
N ALA A 202 27.16 50.24 -30.40
CA ALA A 202 26.48 50.20 -29.10
C ALA A 202 26.16 48.78 -28.59
N ALA A 203 27.03 48.26 -27.70
CA ALA A 203 26.75 47.38 -26.54
C ALA A 203 28.11 47.04 -25.89
N GLN A 204 28.61 47.76 -24.87
CA GLN A 204 28.33 47.55 -23.43
C GLN A 204 28.03 46.07 -23.11
N GLY A 205 28.82 45.31 -22.35
CA GLY A 205 29.78 45.65 -21.31
C GLY A 205 29.42 44.84 -20.05
N ALA A 206 30.42 44.19 -19.46
CA ALA A 206 30.48 43.70 -18.09
C ALA A 206 29.68 42.43 -17.68
N ALA A 207 30.43 41.37 -17.42
CA ALA A 207 30.30 40.56 -16.20
C ALA A 207 31.70 40.56 -15.53
N PRO A 208 31.93 40.06 -14.30
CA PRO A 208 31.02 39.53 -13.27
C PRO A 208 31.37 39.96 -11.80
N GLU A 209 30.46 39.81 -10.82
CA GLU A 209 30.78 39.54 -9.39
C GLU A 209 29.46 39.17 -8.65
N VAL A 210 29.19 37.94 -8.15
CA VAL A 210 29.50 37.34 -6.81
C VAL A 210 29.50 38.34 -5.63
N ASP A 211 28.92 38.14 -4.45
CA ASP A 211 28.37 36.99 -3.73
C ASP A 211 27.46 37.50 -2.58
N GLU A 212 26.75 36.56 -1.95
CA GLU A 212 26.60 36.41 -0.49
C GLU A 212 25.18 36.51 0.13
N THR A 213 24.82 35.36 0.74
CA THR A 213 24.05 35.18 1.99
C THR A 213 22.51 35.03 1.99
N ARG A 214 22.11 33.75 1.97
CA ARG A 214 21.43 33.02 3.08
C ARG A 214 19.90 33.18 3.28
N SER A 215 19.15 32.11 2.98
CA SER A 215 18.44 31.30 4.00
C SER A 215 17.72 30.08 3.39
N ALA A 216 17.71 29.00 4.17
CA ALA A 216 17.38 27.62 3.81
C ALA A 216 15.87 27.30 3.73
N PRO A 217 15.49 26.16 3.11
CA PRO A 217 14.12 25.63 3.18
C PRO A 217 13.91 24.78 4.46
N ALA A 218 12.81 25.07 5.17
CA ALA A 218 12.29 24.24 6.26
C ALA A 218 11.54 23.01 5.71
N GLY A 219 11.64 21.90 6.44
CA GLY A 219 11.30 20.55 6.01
C GLY A 219 9.81 20.19 5.83
N PRO A 220 9.54 18.89 5.61
CA PRO A 220 8.26 18.38 5.12
C PRO A 220 7.22 18.25 6.22
N GLY A 221 5.95 18.31 5.81
CA GLY A 221 4.78 18.26 6.68
C GLY A 221 4.64 16.97 7.49
N ALA A 222 4.14 17.15 8.71
CA ALA A 222 3.66 16.11 9.60
C ALA A 222 2.20 16.41 9.99
N ASP A 223 1.37 15.39 9.78
CA ASP A 223 0.09 14.98 10.36
C ASP A 223 -1.11 15.96 10.59
N PRO A 224 -2.32 15.56 10.14
CA PRO A 224 -3.59 16.11 10.57
C PRO A 224 -4.15 15.29 11.74
N SER A 225 -4.06 15.78 12.98
CA SER A 225 -4.87 15.31 14.11
C SER A 225 -4.82 16.31 15.26
N ALA A 226 -5.81 17.18 15.35
CA ALA A 226 -6.14 17.93 16.56
C ALA A 226 -7.63 18.28 16.55
N GLU A 227 -8.46 17.41 17.12
CA GLU A 227 -9.71 17.83 17.76
C GLU A 227 -9.39 18.47 19.11
N PRO A 228 -10.09 19.55 19.47
CA PRO A 228 -10.48 19.71 20.87
C PRO A 228 -11.91 20.24 21.02
N GLY A 229 -12.73 19.58 21.85
CA GLY A 229 -14.06 20.07 22.18
C GLY A 229 -14.80 19.22 23.21
N ALA A 230 -14.22 19.03 24.40
CA ALA A 230 -14.94 18.48 25.55
C ALA A 230 -15.38 19.63 26.48
N ASP A 231 -16.70 19.73 26.65
CA ASP A 231 -17.48 20.72 27.40
C ASP A 231 -17.45 20.41 28.92
N PRO A 232 -17.15 21.38 29.81
CA PRO A 232 -17.21 21.18 31.25
C PRO A 232 -18.57 21.63 31.82
N ALA A 233 -19.55 20.72 31.83
CA ALA A 233 -20.80 20.89 32.57
C ALA A 233 -20.89 19.86 33.71
N ASP A 234 -20.16 20.11 34.80
CA ASP A 234 -20.51 19.55 36.12
C ASP A 234 -20.00 20.46 37.26
N ARG A 235 -20.88 21.37 37.71
CA ARG A 235 -20.86 22.03 39.02
C ARG A 235 -22.25 22.62 39.29
N ALA A 236 -23.14 21.81 39.87
CA ALA A 236 -24.21 22.24 40.78
C ALA A 236 -24.80 21.01 41.49
#